data_AF-A0A7S0T869-F1
#
_entry.id   AF-A0A7S0T869-F1
#
_cell.length_a   1.000
_cell.length_b   1.000
_cell.length_c   1.000
_cell.angle_alpha   90.00
_cell.angle_beta   90.00
_cell.angle_gamma   90.00
#
_symmetry.space_group_name_H-M   'P 1'
#
loop_
_entity.id
_entity.type
_entity.pdbx_description
1 polymer ?
#
loop_
_entity_poly.entity_id
_entity_poly.type
_entity_poly.pdbx_seq_one_letter_code
_entity_poly.pdbx_strand_id
1 'polypeptide(L)'
;MKTLRNYKRVRYAIIVFAVIQIILIYDTIRNNSDNKTKSMVRKDFSSIFEINGDVISTTVRADDDDYTLMLNHDDDDGVRTSSHDSKDGQGKRTVYWLNHEQFNHEKKNFDSGSSLMPIKYFLSLNVRGIRSMEDVSHQLYSNLESELRMSVDWMDFAFEDTREWYDPLDLLNDNHNDVAINTITGNLLNYVTSTPWKTRALLSESEPDLHPTLAIIPSAYILKDDSVVSMGRSANLTMTTLAATITSLMRAGVGRILCTCIDETDEIMARETFMWLGELYSGLEGDWIARTEFDYVRMDEELYMTDSEEVSRTRGSIYGMQKALQREFNTSYSRKWFGLDAGYWKHVILTEPGFVYQTRAASLPGIRLALERGRALIPHRFVPVRHETDLTKDKISYDGNSDFLPKNFSDILDLDGDYDMCCDGGSDRPSWNTEDDPSHAACHSWWWNCGYTKELQPQETSEEVKRKRILDFAPLIRMKQGIDIVSIPGTKYRRKCHPRKRQKPNEICERPSPSGRSFATFEKKKW
;
A
#
# COMPACT_ATOMS: atom_id res chain seq x y z
N MET A 1 -21.47 -21.27 12.26
CA MET A 1 -22.84 -20.77 12.55
C MET A 1 -23.19 -20.61 14.03
N LYS A 2 -22.82 -21.55 14.94
CA LYS A 2 -23.07 -21.39 16.39
C LYS A 2 -22.34 -20.18 17.02
N THR A 3 -21.12 -19.88 16.58
CA THR A 3 -20.30 -18.77 17.09
C THR A 3 -20.85 -17.38 16.74
N LEU A 4 -21.40 -17.20 15.52
CA LEU A 4 -22.04 -15.96 15.11
C LEU A 4 -23.35 -15.67 15.87
N ARG A 5 -24.10 -16.73 16.25
CA ARG A 5 -25.29 -16.59 17.10
C ARG A 5 -24.94 -16.17 18.52
N ASN A 6 -23.79 -16.62 19.04
CA ASN A 6 -23.32 -16.21 20.37
C ASN A 6 -22.89 -14.74 20.40
N TYR A 7 -22.21 -14.25 19.36
CA TYR A 7 -21.79 -12.85 19.28
C TYR A 7 -22.98 -11.86 19.24
N LYS A 8 -24.02 -12.18 18.46
CA LYS A 8 -25.26 -11.37 18.44
C LYS A 8 -25.99 -11.39 19.79
N ARG A 9 -26.00 -12.52 20.50
CA ARG A 9 -26.61 -12.63 21.84
C ARG A 9 -25.85 -11.83 22.90
N VAL A 10 -24.53 -11.80 22.84
CA VAL A 10 -23.70 -11.01 23.77
C VAL A 10 -23.91 -9.51 23.55
N ARG A 11 -23.89 -9.03 22.30
CA ARG A 11 -24.23 -7.62 22.00
C ARG A 11 -25.63 -7.24 22.47
N TYR A 12 -26.62 -8.11 22.24
CA TYR A 12 -27.99 -7.84 22.70
C TYR A 12 -28.10 -7.81 24.23
N ALA A 13 -27.39 -8.70 24.93
CA ALA A 13 -27.33 -8.72 26.39
C ALA A 13 -26.68 -7.45 26.96
N ILE A 14 -25.60 -6.94 26.32
CA ILE A 14 -24.94 -5.68 26.72
C ILE A 14 -25.89 -4.49 26.57
N ILE A 15 -26.59 -4.38 25.43
CA ILE A 15 -27.55 -3.31 25.19
C ILE A 15 -28.69 -3.38 26.20
N VAL A 16 -29.25 -4.57 26.45
CA VAL A 16 -30.32 -4.76 27.44
C VAL A 16 -29.84 -4.38 28.85
N PHE A 17 -28.61 -4.75 29.23
CA PHE A 17 -28.07 -4.42 30.55
C PHE A 17 -27.81 -2.92 30.73
N ALA A 18 -27.28 -2.25 29.71
CA ALA A 18 -27.09 -0.80 29.70
C ALA A 18 -28.44 -0.06 29.80
N VAL A 19 -29.46 -0.52 29.06
CA VAL A 19 -30.82 0.03 29.13
C VAL A 19 -31.44 -0.18 30.52
N ILE A 20 -31.25 -1.35 31.14
CA ILE A 20 -31.71 -1.61 32.52
C ILE A 20 -31.02 -0.66 33.51
N GLN A 21 -29.71 -0.42 33.39
CA GLN A 21 -29.02 0.53 34.26
C GLN A 21 -29.54 1.95 34.09
N ILE A 22 -29.79 2.39 32.86
CA ILE A 22 -30.39 3.71 32.57
C ILE A 22 -31.79 3.82 33.21
N ILE A 23 -32.63 2.78 33.05
CA ILE A 23 -33.97 2.75 33.65
C ILE A 23 -33.89 2.82 35.18
N LEU A 24 -32.99 2.06 35.81
CA LEU A 24 -32.83 2.06 37.26
C LEU A 24 -32.32 3.41 37.79
N ILE A 25 -31.39 4.06 37.06
CA ILE A 25 -30.91 5.41 37.39
C ILE A 25 -32.06 6.41 37.26
N TYR A 26 -32.80 6.38 36.15
CA TYR A 26 -33.93 7.28 35.90
C TYR A 26 -35.02 7.14 36.98
N ASP A 27 -35.38 5.90 37.34
CA ASP A 27 -36.43 5.65 38.34
C ASP A 27 -35.97 6.06 39.76
N THR A 28 -34.67 5.93 40.06
CA THR A 28 -34.08 6.41 41.33
C THR A 28 -34.08 7.94 41.42
N ILE A 29 -33.83 8.65 40.31
CA ILE A 29 -33.88 10.12 40.26
C ILE A 29 -35.32 10.62 40.33
N ARG A 30 -36.23 9.97 39.58
CA ARG A 30 -37.65 10.36 39.50
C ARG A 30 -38.35 10.25 40.86
N ASN A 31 -38.03 9.20 41.62
CA ASN A 31 -38.71 8.91 42.89
C ASN A 31 -38.06 9.60 44.11
N ASN A 32 -36.93 10.29 43.95
CA ASN A 32 -36.30 11.08 45.03
C ASN A 32 -36.59 12.57 44.87
N SER A 33 -37.29 13.15 45.85
CA SER A 33 -37.62 14.58 45.91
C SER A 33 -36.53 15.46 46.52
N ASP A 34 -35.45 14.87 47.05
CA ASP A 34 -34.35 15.63 47.63
C ASP A 34 -33.41 16.18 46.54
N ASN A 35 -33.33 17.50 46.45
CA ASN A 35 -32.46 18.23 45.53
C ASN A 35 -30.97 17.86 45.69
N LYS A 36 -30.57 17.37 46.87
CA LYS A 36 -29.19 16.92 47.12
C LYS A 36 -28.86 15.65 46.32
N THR A 37 -29.79 14.70 46.24
CA THR A 37 -29.66 13.46 45.47
C THR A 37 -29.62 13.73 43.97
N LYS A 38 -30.46 14.65 43.48
CA LYS A 38 -30.43 15.09 42.06
C LYS A 38 -29.09 15.74 41.69
N SER A 39 -28.48 16.52 42.59
CA SER A 39 -27.18 17.13 42.34
C SER A 39 -26.00 16.14 42.35
N MET A 40 -26.10 15.04 43.11
CA MET A 40 -25.08 13.98 43.10
C MET A 40 -25.09 13.16 41.83
N VAL A 41 -26.27 13.01 41.20
CA VAL A 41 -26.45 12.23 39.97
C VAL A 41 -26.12 13.03 38.70
N ARG A 42 -25.95 14.36 38.80
CA ARG A 42 -25.41 15.23 37.73
C ARG A 42 -23.92 15.02 37.40
N LYS A 43 -23.26 14.03 38.01
CA LYS A 43 -21.88 13.66 37.66
C LYS A 43 -21.89 12.52 36.65
N ASP A 44 -21.05 12.65 35.63
CA ASP A 44 -20.84 11.65 34.59
C ASP A 44 -20.67 10.25 35.21
N PHE A 45 -21.56 9.32 34.84
CA PHE A 45 -21.40 7.92 35.22
C PHE A 45 -20.60 7.23 34.13
N SER A 46 -19.33 6.93 34.44
CA SER A 46 -18.47 6.11 33.61
C SER A 46 -18.38 4.69 34.19
N SER A 47 -18.68 3.69 33.39
CA SER A 47 -18.45 2.28 33.71
C SER A 47 -17.60 1.64 32.63
N ILE A 48 -16.65 0.79 33.07
CA ILE A 48 -15.73 0.07 32.19
C ILE A 48 -16.03 -1.42 32.34
N PHE A 49 -16.19 -2.11 31.22
CA PHE A 49 -16.43 -3.55 31.18
C PHE A 49 -15.35 -4.21 30.32
N GLU A 50 -14.81 -5.34 30.79
CA GLU A 50 -13.94 -6.19 30.01
C GLU A 50 -14.69 -7.49 29.68
N ILE A 51 -14.93 -7.76 28.40
CA ILE A 51 -15.65 -8.97 27.96
C ILE A 51 -14.89 -9.60 26.81
N ASN A 52 -14.37 -10.81 27.02
CA ASN A 52 -13.54 -11.54 26.04
C ASN A 52 -12.32 -10.75 25.53
N GLY A 53 -11.74 -9.86 26.36
CA GLY A 53 -10.56 -9.05 26.04
C GLY A 53 -10.86 -7.70 25.38
N ASP A 54 -12.13 -7.41 25.07
CA ASP A 54 -12.54 -6.07 24.62
C ASP A 54 -12.93 -5.22 25.83
N VAL A 55 -12.33 -4.02 25.94
CA VAL A 55 -12.67 -3.02 26.97
C VAL A 55 -13.71 -2.07 26.38
N ILE A 56 -14.90 -2.05 26.98
CA ILE A 56 -16.01 -1.17 26.59
C ILE A 56 -16.21 -0.14 27.70
N SER A 57 -16.07 1.15 27.36
CA SER A 57 -16.43 2.22 28.27
C SER A 57 -17.79 2.82 27.90
N THR A 58 -18.69 2.90 28.87
CA THR A 58 -19.98 3.57 28.75
C THR A 58 -19.95 4.84 29.57
N THR A 59 -20.25 5.97 28.94
CA THR A 59 -20.47 7.24 29.64
C THR A 59 -21.92 7.67 29.44
N VAL A 60 -22.65 7.85 30.53
CA VAL A 60 -24.00 8.42 30.50
C VAL A 60 -23.90 9.88 30.93
N ARG A 61 -24.31 10.78 30.03
CA ARG A 61 -24.40 12.21 30.31
C ARG A 61 -25.87 12.62 30.40
N ALA A 62 -26.23 13.31 31.47
CA ALA A 62 -27.58 13.79 31.72
C ALA A 62 -27.57 15.32 31.74
N ASP A 63 -28.22 15.95 30.76
CA ASP A 63 -28.35 17.42 30.65
C ASP A 63 -29.83 17.79 30.66
N ASP A 64 -30.25 18.40 31.78
CA ASP A 64 -31.51 19.05 32.17
C ASP A 64 -32.89 18.55 31.67
N ASP A 65 -33.01 17.77 30.59
CA ASP A 65 -34.17 16.97 30.18
C ASP A 65 -33.82 15.83 29.17
N ASP A 66 -32.54 15.68 28.77
CA ASP A 66 -32.07 14.67 27.81
C ASP A 66 -30.93 13.80 28.37
N TYR A 67 -30.94 12.52 28.01
CA TYR A 67 -29.89 11.55 28.36
C TYR A 67 -29.19 11.07 27.11
N THR A 68 -27.88 11.32 27.02
CA THR A 68 -27.05 10.81 25.92
C THR A 68 -26.18 9.67 26.45
N LEU A 69 -26.36 8.47 25.89
CA LEU A 69 -25.47 7.34 26.10
C LEU A 69 -24.35 7.39 25.06
N MET A 70 -23.12 7.64 25.50
CA MET A 70 -21.94 7.51 24.66
C MET A 70 -21.28 6.16 24.92
N LEU A 71 -21.28 5.31 23.89
CA LEU A 71 -20.49 4.08 23.85
C LEU A 71 -19.14 4.44 23.25
N ASN A 72 -18.16 4.65 24.13
CA ASN A 72 -16.78 4.88 23.70
C ASN A 72 -16.09 3.52 23.63
N HIS A 73 -15.99 3.01 22.41
CA HIS A 73 -14.98 2.03 22.08
C HIS A 73 -13.67 2.80 21.98
N ASP A 74 -12.70 2.55 22.85
CA ASP A 74 -11.36 3.13 22.70
C ASP A 74 -10.71 2.51 21.45
N ASP A 75 -11.05 3.07 20.28
CA ASP A 75 -10.36 2.89 19.01
C ASP A 75 -9.15 3.84 18.96
N ASP A 76 -8.45 4.02 20.08
CA ASP A 76 -7.12 4.64 20.06
C ASP A 76 -6.19 3.59 19.42
N ASP A 77 -6.01 3.70 18.10
CA ASP A 77 -5.36 2.74 17.18
C ASP A 77 -3.90 2.39 17.55
N GLY A 78 -3.36 2.90 18.66
CA GLY A 78 -2.11 2.49 19.29
C GLY A 78 -2.23 1.20 20.11
N VAL A 79 -2.66 0.09 19.51
CA VAL A 79 -2.73 -1.20 20.23
C VAL A 79 -1.33 -1.79 20.39
N ARG A 80 -0.81 -1.73 21.62
CA ARG A 80 0.37 -2.48 22.04
C ARG A 80 0.06 -3.97 22.06
N THR A 81 0.74 -4.73 21.22
CA THR A 81 0.83 -6.18 21.42
C THR A 81 1.67 -6.43 22.67
N SER A 82 1.21 -7.32 23.56
CA SER A 82 1.94 -7.69 24.77
C SER A 82 3.32 -8.23 24.39
N SER A 83 4.37 -7.51 24.77
CA SER A 83 5.76 -7.89 24.56
C SER A 83 6.07 -9.11 25.42
N HIS A 84 6.12 -10.30 24.81
CA HIS A 84 7.07 -11.29 25.28
C HIS A 84 8.45 -10.76 24.95
N ASP A 85 9.19 -10.36 25.98
CA ASP A 85 10.59 -9.92 25.91
C ASP A 85 11.47 -11.07 25.40
N SER A 86 11.49 -11.29 24.08
CA SER A 86 12.59 -12.00 23.45
C SER A 86 13.81 -11.09 23.54
N LYS A 87 14.89 -11.59 24.14
CA LYS A 87 16.17 -10.88 24.28
C LYS A 87 16.88 -10.61 22.95
N ASP A 88 16.30 -11.04 21.83
CA ASP A 88 16.78 -10.74 20.49
C ASP A 88 16.12 -9.45 20.02
N GLY A 89 16.93 -8.39 19.89
CA GLY A 89 16.52 -7.00 19.66
C GLY A 89 15.80 -6.67 18.36
N GLN A 90 15.14 -7.63 17.70
CA GLN A 90 14.18 -7.38 16.63
C GLN A 90 12.76 -7.29 17.22
N GLY A 91 12.52 -6.20 17.96
CA GLY A 91 11.21 -5.93 18.55
C GLY A 91 10.14 -5.76 17.47
N LYS A 92 8.95 -6.35 17.69
CA LYS A 92 7.76 -6.06 16.91
C LYS A 92 7.55 -4.55 16.86
N ARG A 93 7.44 -3.99 15.66
CA ARG A 93 7.21 -2.56 15.48
C ARG A 93 5.71 -2.28 15.48
N THR A 94 5.30 -1.24 16.20
CA THR A 94 3.95 -0.71 16.12
C THR A 94 3.78 0.01 14.77
N VAL A 95 2.83 -0.45 13.94
CA VAL A 95 2.43 0.26 12.72
C VAL A 95 1.33 1.24 13.06
N TYR A 96 1.57 2.51 12.79
CA TYR A 96 0.57 3.56 12.96
C TYR A 96 -0.17 3.74 11.65
N TRP A 97 -1.49 3.88 11.75
CA TRP A 97 -2.36 4.01 10.60
C TRP A 97 -2.96 5.40 10.56
N LEU A 98 -3.05 5.93 9.36
CA LEU A 98 -3.84 7.11 9.10
C LEU A 98 -5.33 6.70 9.03
N ASN A 99 -6.19 7.52 9.60
CA ASN A 99 -7.64 7.36 9.54
C ASN A 99 -8.21 7.95 8.24
N HIS A 100 -9.46 7.62 7.92
CA HIS A 100 -10.09 8.06 6.68
C HIS A 100 -10.18 9.59 6.54
N GLU A 101 -10.45 10.30 7.63
CA GLU A 101 -10.50 11.77 7.67
C GLU A 101 -9.16 12.39 7.27
N GLN A 102 -8.04 11.78 7.66
CA GLN A 102 -6.67 12.23 7.36
C GLN A 102 -6.27 12.09 5.89
N PHE A 103 -7.09 11.44 5.07
CA PHE A 103 -6.92 11.38 3.61
C PHE A 103 -8.01 12.11 2.83
N ASN A 104 -9.11 12.49 3.50
CA ASN A 104 -10.39 12.85 2.88
C ASN A 104 -10.38 14.18 2.09
N HIS A 105 -9.40 15.06 2.33
CA HIS A 105 -9.50 16.46 1.89
C HIS A 105 -9.64 16.71 0.38
N GLU A 106 -9.27 15.78 -0.52
CA GLU A 106 -9.44 16.00 -1.98
C GLU A 106 -10.03 14.82 -2.77
N LYS A 107 -10.53 13.72 -2.16
CA LYS A 107 -11.04 12.48 -2.83
C LYS A 107 -10.11 11.81 -3.87
N LYS A 108 -8.96 12.41 -4.18
CA LYS A 108 -8.02 12.00 -5.24
C LYS A 108 -6.72 11.41 -4.71
N ASN A 109 -6.51 11.42 -3.39
CA ASN A 109 -5.27 10.95 -2.77
C ASN A 109 -5.16 9.43 -2.64
N PHE A 110 -6.13 8.67 -3.16
CA PHE A 110 -6.27 7.21 -3.00
C PHE A 110 -5.69 6.40 -4.16
N ASP A 111 -5.11 7.07 -5.15
CA ASP A 111 -4.50 6.43 -6.32
C ASP A 111 -3.15 5.82 -5.92
N SER A 112 -3.21 4.54 -5.60
CA SER A 112 -2.04 3.70 -5.36
C SER A 112 -1.89 2.59 -6.40
N GLY A 113 -2.84 2.40 -7.31
CA GLY A 113 -2.84 1.24 -8.23
C GLY A 113 -2.71 -0.14 -7.55
N SER A 114 -2.87 -0.25 -6.23
CA SER A 114 -2.70 -1.49 -5.48
C SER A 114 -3.58 -1.51 -4.24
N SER A 115 -3.97 -2.71 -3.80
CA SER A 115 -4.75 -2.83 -2.56
C SER A 115 -4.56 -4.19 -1.92
N LEU A 116 -4.50 -4.23 -0.59
CA LEU A 116 -4.47 -5.44 0.21
C LEU A 116 -5.70 -5.47 1.11
N MET A 117 -6.57 -6.47 0.93
CA MET A 117 -7.88 -6.47 1.56
C MET A 117 -8.38 -7.88 1.94
N PRO A 118 -9.27 -8.01 2.93
CA PRO A 118 -10.05 -9.22 3.17
C PRO A 118 -10.87 -9.64 1.95
N ILE A 119 -10.98 -10.95 1.70
CA ILE A 119 -11.77 -11.51 0.57
C ILE A 119 -13.21 -11.00 0.55
N LYS A 120 -13.83 -10.75 1.71
CA LYS A 120 -15.19 -10.21 1.78
C LYS A 120 -15.35 -8.87 1.04
N TYR A 121 -14.32 -8.02 1.04
CA TYR A 121 -14.35 -6.73 0.35
C TYR A 121 -14.04 -6.90 -1.13
N PHE A 122 -13.11 -7.78 -1.46
CA PHE A 122 -12.83 -8.17 -2.82
C PHE A 122 -14.10 -8.67 -3.56
N LEU A 123 -14.90 -9.52 -2.90
CA LEU A 123 -16.18 -10.01 -3.42
C LEU A 123 -17.26 -8.91 -3.58
N SER A 124 -17.08 -7.76 -2.92
CA SER A 124 -18.01 -6.62 -3.01
C SER A 124 -17.64 -5.61 -4.09
N LEU A 125 -16.46 -5.76 -4.72
CA LEU A 125 -16.02 -4.88 -5.80
C LEU A 125 -16.98 -4.96 -6.99
N ASN A 126 -17.40 -3.80 -7.49
CA ASN A 126 -18.26 -3.71 -8.67
C ASN A 126 -17.40 -3.75 -9.94
N VAL A 127 -17.22 -4.96 -10.48
CA VAL A 127 -16.40 -5.22 -11.67
C VAL A 127 -16.81 -4.45 -12.92
N ARG A 128 -18.05 -3.96 -13.01
CA ARG A 128 -18.50 -3.16 -14.18
C ARG A 128 -17.88 -1.77 -14.21
N GLY A 129 -17.48 -1.25 -13.05
CA GLY A 129 -16.89 0.08 -12.90
C GLY A 129 -15.38 0.05 -12.65
N ILE A 130 -14.70 -1.05 -13.00
CA ILE A 130 -13.25 -1.19 -12.82
C ILE A 130 -12.61 -1.33 -14.19
N ARG A 131 -11.71 -0.41 -14.52
CA ARG A 131 -10.87 -0.44 -15.71
C ARG A 131 -9.40 -0.57 -15.34
N SER A 132 -9.00 0.06 -14.23
CA SER A 132 -7.64 -0.01 -13.71
C SER A 132 -7.60 -0.37 -12.22
N MET A 133 -6.40 -0.59 -11.68
CA MET A 133 -6.25 -0.84 -10.24
C MET A 133 -6.53 0.41 -9.38
N GLU A 134 -6.40 1.59 -9.96
CA GLU A 134 -6.80 2.84 -9.33
C GLU A 134 -8.31 2.89 -9.09
N ASP A 135 -9.13 2.38 -10.02
CA ASP A 135 -10.57 2.27 -9.83
C ASP A 135 -10.92 1.37 -8.64
N VAL A 136 -10.15 0.30 -8.41
CA VAL A 136 -10.31 -0.55 -7.22
C VAL A 136 -10.09 0.27 -5.96
N SER A 137 -9.01 1.03 -5.89
CA SER A 137 -8.69 1.87 -4.73
C SER A 137 -9.79 2.91 -4.49
N HIS A 138 -10.32 3.51 -5.57
CA HIS A 138 -11.42 4.46 -5.49
C HIS A 138 -12.74 3.80 -5.02
N GLN A 139 -13.06 2.59 -5.47
CA GLN A 139 -14.22 1.84 -4.99
C GLN A 139 -14.08 1.45 -3.52
N LEU A 140 -12.91 0.97 -3.09
CA LEU A 140 -12.65 0.67 -1.68
C LEU A 140 -12.82 1.92 -0.83
N TYR A 141 -12.28 3.05 -1.26
CA TYR A 141 -12.48 4.32 -0.58
C TYR A 141 -13.96 4.70 -0.46
N SER A 142 -14.69 4.65 -1.56
CA SER A 142 -16.10 5.06 -1.61
C SER A 142 -17.01 4.15 -0.78
N ASN A 143 -16.68 2.87 -0.66
CA ASN A 143 -17.53 1.86 -0.02
C ASN A 143 -17.11 1.54 1.42
N LEU A 144 -15.84 1.76 1.77
CA LEU A 144 -15.21 1.29 3.01
C LEU A 144 -14.44 2.41 3.71
N GLU A 145 -14.90 3.65 3.60
CA GLU A 145 -14.20 4.83 4.10
C GLU A 145 -13.64 4.61 5.53
N SER A 146 -14.47 4.20 6.49
CA SER A 146 -14.05 3.95 7.88
C SER A 146 -13.12 2.76 8.09
N GLU A 147 -13.01 1.84 7.13
CA GLU A 147 -12.23 0.60 7.20
C GLU A 147 -10.91 0.68 6.41
N LEU A 148 -10.77 1.69 5.56
CA LEU A 148 -9.57 1.91 4.77
C LEU A 148 -8.45 2.47 5.65
N ARG A 149 -7.22 2.01 5.44
CA ARG A 149 -6.02 2.50 6.13
C ARG A 149 -4.85 2.63 5.16
N MET A 150 -3.97 3.60 5.43
CA MET A 150 -2.59 3.64 4.92
C MET A 150 -1.67 3.91 6.10
N SER A 151 -0.41 3.50 6.03
CA SER A 151 0.52 3.69 7.14
C SER A 151 0.90 5.17 7.31
N VAL A 152 1.20 5.61 8.53
CA VAL A 152 1.74 6.95 8.80
C VAL A 152 3.19 7.06 8.35
N ASP A 153 3.98 6.00 8.53
CA ASP A 153 5.31 5.88 7.93
C ASP A 153 5.18 5.14 6.60
N TRP A 154 5.47 5.82 5.49
CA TRP A 154 5.25 5.25 4.16
C TRP A 154 6.08 3.98 3.93
N MET A 155 7.25 3.88 4.57
CA MET A 155 8.10 2.69 4.48
C MET A 155 7.50 1.45 5.14
N ASP A 156 6.47 1.59 5.98
CA ASP A 156 5.77 0.42 6.53
C ASP A 156 4.97 -0.32 5.45
N PHE A 157 4.42 0.39 4.46
CA PHE A 157 3.67 -0.21 3.36
C PHE A 157 3.59 0.75 2.16
N ALA A 158 4.51 0.59 1.22
CA ALA A 158 4.58 1.34 -0.03
C ALA A 158 5.01 0.45 -1.19
N PHE A 159 5.09 1.01 -2.39
CA PHE A 159 5.77 0.42 -3.53
C PHE A 159 6.41 1.49 -4.42
N GLU A 160 7.42 1.07 -5.20
CA GLU A 160 8.02 1.86 -6.27
C GLU A 160 7.37 1.45 -7.61
N ASP A 161 6.88 2.42 -8.39
CA ASP A 161 6.24 2.17 -9.70
C ASP A 161 7.23 2.34 -10.87
N THR A 162 7.82 1.24 -11.33
CA THR A 162 8.84 1.28 -12.39
C THR A 162 8.30 1.71 -13.74
N ARG A 163 6.97 1.63 -13.97
CA ARG A 163 6.36 1.84 -15.29
C ARG A 163 6.42 3.30 -15.74
N GLU A 164 6.53 4.24 -14.80
CA GLU A 164 6.69 5.67 -15.08
C GLU A 164 7.94 5.97 -15.93
N TRP A 165 8.87 5.02 -16.06
CA TRP A 165 10.08 5.16 -16.86
C TRP A 165 9.98 4.59 -18.27
N TYR A 166 9.02 3.70 -18.55
CA TYR A 166 9.09 2.89 -19.77
C TYR A 166 8.85 3.71 -21.04
N ASP A 167 7.72 4.43 -21.08
CA ASP A 167 7.40 5.30 -22.22
C ASP A 167 8.37 6.47 -22.34
N PRO A 168 8.69 7.21 -21.25
CA PRO A 168 9.43 8.46 -21.42
C PRO A 168 10.94 8.27 -21.62
N LEU A 169 11.47 7.06 -21.36
CA LEU A 169 12.86 6.70 -21.72
C LEU A 169 12.97 6.00 -23.07
N ASP A 170 11.84 5.79 -23.73
CA ASP A 170 11.74 5.15 -25.03
C ASP A 170 12.45 3.78 -25.07
N LEU A 171 12.29 3.00 -24.00
CA LEU A 171 13.03 1.75 -23.78
C LEU A 171 12.80 0.70 -24.89
N LEU A 172 11.71 0.84 -25.65
CA LEU A 172 11.16 -0.16 -26.57
C LEU A 172 11.05 0.33 -28.02
N ASN A 173 11.65 1.47 -28.38
CA ASN A 173 11.60 2.01 -29.75
C ASN A 173 12.91 1.77 -30.51
N ASP A 174 12.84 1.52 -31.81
CA ASP A 174 13.93 1.14 -32.72
C ASP A 174 15.20 2.02 -32.66
N ASN A 175 15.08 3.31 -32.31
CA ASN A 175 16.21 4.23 -32.10
C ASN A 175 16.81 4.16 -30.67
N HIS A 176 16.82 2.95 -30.12
CA HIS A 176 16.93 2.63 -28.71
C HIS A 176 18.01 3.36 -27.90
N ASN A 177 17.71 3.56 -26.61
CA ASN A 177 18.71 3.89 -25.61
C ASN A 177 19.11 2.67 -24.76
N ASP A 178 20.20 2.00 -25.18
CA ASP A 178 20.74 0.80 -24.50
C ASP A 178 21.11 1.07 -23.04
N VAL A 179 21.57 2.29 -22.74
CA VAL A 179 21.96 2.68 -21.38
C VAL A 179 20.75 2.62 -20.45
N ALA A 180 19.62 3.19 -20.86
CA ALA A 180 18.41 3.25 -20.05
C ALA A 180 17.83 1.86 -19.77
N ILE A 181 17.68 1.03 -20.81
CA ILE A 181 17.11 -0.31 -20.64
C ILE A 181 18.04 -1.22 -19.81
N ASN A 182 19.35 -1.17 -20.04
CA ASN A 182 20.31 -1.98 -19.28
C ASN A 182 20.39 -1.52 -17.82
N THR A 183 20.28 -0.22 -17.56
CA THR A 183 20.23 0.32 -16.20
C THR A 183 18.98 -0.19 -15.46
N ILE A 184 17.80 -0.03 -16.07
CA ILE A 184 16.54 -0.44 -15.44
C ILE A 184 16.48 -1.94 -15.21
N THR A 185 16.72 -2.73 -16.26
CA THR A 185 16.73 -4.19 -16.15
C THR A 185 17.83 -4.67 -15.19
N GLY A 186 19.01 -4.06 -15.23
CA GLY A 186 20.11 -4.36 -14.30
C GLY A 186 19.75 -4.08 -12.84
N ASN A 187 19.10 -2.95 -12.56
CA ASN A 187 18.62 -2.61 -11.22
C ASN A 187 17.54 -3.60 -10.73
N LEU A 188 16.57 -3.96 -11.58
CA LEU A 188 15.54 -4.96 -11.27
C LEU A 188 16.16 -6.35 -11.02
N LEU A 189 17.11 -6.78 -11.85
CA LEU A 189 17.85 -8.02 -11.67
C LEU A 189 18.65 -8.03 -10.36
N ASN A 190 19.32 -6.93 -10.03
CA ASN A 190 20.04 -6.79 -8.77
C ASN A 190 19.07 -6.85 -7.57
N TYR A 191 17.89 -6.25 -7.67
CA TYR A 191 16.85 -6.38 -6.66
C TYR A 191 16.42 -7.84 -6.48
N VAL A 192 16.05 -8.52 -7.57
CA VAL A 192 15.58 -9.92 -7.55
C VAL A 192 16.66 -10.84 -6.95
N THR A 193 17.90 -10.73 -7.41
CA THR A 193 19.00 -11.61 -6.98
C THR A 193 19.50 -11.33 -5.55
N SER A 194 19.44 -10.08 -5.09
CA SER A 194 19.90 -9.72 -3.73
C SER A 194 18.86 -9.90 -2.64
N THR A 195 17.57 -9.91 -2.99
CA THR A 195 16.47 -9.93 -2.01
C THR A 195 16.47 -11.17 -1.11
N PRO A 196 16.68 -12.40 -1.59
CA PRO A 196 16.61 -13.58 -0.72
C PRO A 196 17.61 -13.52 0.43
N TRP A 197 18.84 -13.08 0.14
CA TRP A 197 19.90 -12.96 1.14
C TRP A 197 19.58 -11.89 2.19
N LYS A 198 19.03 -10.75 1.75
CA LYS A 198 18.56 -9.68 2.64
C LYS A 198 17.39 -10.15 3.51
N THR A 199 16.50 -10.95 2.92
CA THR A 199 15.29 -11.43 3.59
C THR A 199 15.61 -12.55 4.57
N ARG A 200 16.58 -13.43 4.28
CA ARG A 200 16.97 -14.56 5.13
C ARG A 200 17.33 -14.15 6.57
N ALA A 201 17.94 -12.99 6.75
CA ALA A 201 18.29 -12.43 8.06
C ALA A 201 17.06 -12.02 8.90
N LEU A 202 15.89 -11.90 8.29
CA LEU A 202 14.63 -11.46 8.90
C LEU A 202 13.67 -12.62 9.16
N LEU A 203 14.06 -13.86 8.84
CA LEU A 203 13.18 -15.02 8.91
C LEU A 203 13.28 -15.72 10.27
N SER A 204 12.25 -15.56 11.08
CA SER A 204 11.94 -16.49 12.18
C SER A 204 11.51 -17.84 11.62
N GLU A 205 11.65 -18.92 12.40
CA GLU A 205 11.17 -20.27 12.05
C GLU A 205 9.64 -20.39 11.88
N SER A 206 8.86 -19.36 12.22
CA SER A 206 7.39 -19.36 12.11
C SER A 206 6.88 -19.03 10.69
N GLU A 207 5.64 -19.44 10.42
CA GLU A 207 4.91 -19.09 9.18
C GLU A 207 4.84 -17.55 9.00
N PRO A 208 5.03 -17.04 7.76
CA PRO A 208 4.96 -15.60 7.50
C PRO A 208 3.60 -15.00 7.81
N ASP A 209 3.59 -13.75 8.29
CA ASP A 209 2.37 -13.09 8.72
C ASP A 209 1.32 -12.91 7.61
N LEU A 210 1.76 -12.81 6.34
CA LEU A 210 0.86 -12.65 5.19
C LEU A 210 0.65 -13.94 4.40
N HIS A 211 1.06 -15.11 4.92
CA HIS A 211 0.96 -16.37 4.18
C HIS A 211 -0.49 -16.72 3.75
N PRO A 212 -1.56 -16.42 4.53
CA PRO A 212 -2.95 -16.58 4.09
C PRO A 212 -3.45 -15.55 3.05
N THR A 213 -2.56 -14.96 2.25
CA THR A 213 -2.85 -13.94 1.25
C THR A 213 -2.60 -14.47 -0.15
N LEU A 214 -3.52 -14.18 -1.06
CA LEU A 214 -3.38 -14.45 -2.49
C LEU A 214 -3.09 -13.13 -3.22
N ALA A 215 -1.98 -13.07 -3.95
CA ALA A 215 -1.69 -11.97 -4.86
C ALA A 215 -2.21 -12.26 -6.26
N ILE A 216 -2.87 -11.26 -6.86
CA ILE A 216 -3.25 -11.30 -8.27
C ILE A 216 -2.52 -10.20 -9.00
N ILE A 217 -1.82 -10.61 -10.07
CA ILE A 217 -1.09 -9.73 -10.96
C ILE A 217 -1.70 -9.90 -12.36
N PRO A 218 -2.42 -8.92 -12.90
CA PRO A 218 -2.78 -8.93 -14.30
C PRO A 218 -1.49 -8.81 -15.13
N SER A 219 -1.07 -9.93 -15.72
CA SER A 219 0.10 -9.94 -16.59
C SER A 219 -0.22 -9.15 -17.84
N ALA A 220 0.73 -8.35 -18.29
CA ALA A 220 0.67 -7.63 -19.54
C ALA A 220 2.04 -7.67 -20.18
N TYR A 221 2.14 -8.32 -21.34
CA TYR A 221 3.33 -8.23 -22.16
C TYR A 221 3.57 -6.78 -22.61
N ILE A 222 4.72 -6.23 -22.25
CA ILE A 222 5.06 -4.83 -22.55
C ILE A 222 5.63 -4.78 -23.97
N LEU A 223 4.80 -4.53 -24.97
CA LEU A 223 5.21 -4.43 -26.37
C LEU A 223 4.91 -3.04 -26.94
N LYS A 224 5.86 -2.46 -27.68
CA LYS A 224 5.68 -1.17 -28.38
C LYS A 224 5.91 -1.27 -29.89
N ASP A 225 6.78 -2.18 -30.34
CA ASP A 225 7.15 -2.37 -31.75
C ASP A 225 7.40 -3.87 -32.04
N ASP A 226 7.09 -4.30 -33.27
CA ASP A 226 7.24 -5.66 -33.79
C ASP A 226 8.67 -5.99 -34.25
N SER A 227 9.62 -5.05 -34.15
CA SER A 227 11.02 -5.33 -34.48
C SER A 227 11.60 -6.44 -33.59
N VAL A 228 12.44 -7.33 -34.14
CA VAL A 228 13.01 -8.47 -33.39
C VAL A 228 13.79 -8.02 -32.15
N VAL A 229 14.47 -6.89 -32.25
CA VAL A 229 15.22 -6.29 -31.14
C VAL A 229 14.27 -5.76 -30.07
N SER A 230 13.22 -5.04 -30.48
CA SER A 230 12.16 -4.57 -29.57
C SER A 230 11.50 -5.75 -28.86
N MET A 231 11.16 -6.83 -29.57
CA MET A 231 10.53 -8.02 -28.97
C MET A 231 11.42 -8.67 -27.91
N GLY A 232 12.70 -8.89 -28.18
CA GLY A 232 13.62 -9.48 -27.20
C GLY A 232 13.79 -8.62 -25.94
N ARG A 233 13.82 -7.29 -26.11
CA ARG A 233 13.90 -6.31 -25.02
C ARG A 233 12.61 -6.23 -24.22
N SER A 234 11.48 -6.20 -24.92
CA SER A 234 10.12 -6.24 -24.38
C SER A 234 9.94 -7.47 -23.49
N ALA A 235 10.36 -8.64 -23.96
CA ALA A 235 10.36 -9.88 -23.17
C ALA A 235 11.25 -9.77 -21.93
N ASN A 236 12.51 -9.35 -22.08
CA ASN A 236 13.41 -9.21 -20.94
C ASN A 236 12.91 -8.20 -19.90
N LEU A 237 12.42 -7.04 -20.34
CA LEU A 237 11.85 -6.02 -19.46
C LEU A 237 10.59 -6.55 -18.77
N THR A 238 9.68 -7.20 -19.50
CA THR A 238 8.46 -7.80 -18.94
C THR A 238 8.81 -8.82 -17.85
N MET A 239 9.71 -9.76 -18.15
CA MET A 239 10.11 -10.82 -17.21
C MET A 239 10.80 -10.24 -15.97
N THR A 240 11.76 -9.33 -16.14
CA THR A 240 12.49 -8.74 -15.00
C THR A 240 11.60 -7.87 -14.13
N THR A 241 10.67 -7.12 -14.75
CA THR A 241 9.64 -6.33 -14.07
C THR A 241 8.72 -7.22 -13.24
N LEU A 242 8.17 -8.27 -13.86
CA LEU A 242 7.28 -9.21 -13.19
C LEU A 242 8.00 -9.94 -12.05
N ALA A 243 9.24 -10.37 -12.28
CA ALA A 243 10.05 -11.02 -11.27
C ALA A 243 10.35 -10.13 -10.06
N ALA A 244 10.61 -8.83 -10.26
CA ALA A 244 10.84 -7.88 -9.17
C ALA A 244 9.56 -7.68 -8.33
N THR A 245 8.40 -7.54 -8.98
CA THR A 245 7.10 -7.51 -8.28
C THR A 245 6.87 -8.79 -7.48
N ILE A 246 7.00 -9.97 -8.11
CA ILE A 246 6.84 -11.26 -7.43
C ILE A 246 7.80 -11.38 -6.25
N THR A 247 9.09 -11.04 -6.44
CA THR A 247 10.10 -11.11 -5.39
C THR A 247 9.77 -10.19 -4.21
N SER A 248 9.19 -9.01 -4.45
CA SER A 248 8.75 -8.11 -3.38
C SER A 248 7.54 -8.65 -2.60
N LEU A 249 6.61 -9.33 -3.27
CA LEU A 249 5.47 -10.00 -2.63
C LEU A 249 5.89 -11.24 -1.86
N MET A 250 6.80 -12.02 -2.44
CA MET A 250 7.49 -13.10 -1.76
C MET A 250 8.10 -12.51 -0.50
N ARG A 251 9.01 -11.52 -0.54
CA ARG A 251 9.60 -10.88 0.65
C ARG A 251 8.58 -10.49 1.75
N ALA A 252 7.36 -10.09 1.39
CA ALA A 252 6.29 -9.75 2.33
C ALA A 252 5.58 -10.96 2.98
N GLY A 253 5.90 -12.19 2.58
CA GLY A 253 5.32 -13.40 3.14
C GLY A 253 4.05 -13.87 2.43
N VAL A 254 3.76 -13.42 1.20
CA VAL A 254 2.54 -13.83 0.48
C VAL A 254 2.59 -15.32 0.14
N GLY A 255 1.54 -16.07 0.45
CA GLY A 255 1.52 -17.52 0.29
C GLY A 255 1.22 -18.01 -1.13
N ARG A 256 0.48 -17.23 -1.94
CA ARG A 256 0.25 -17.57 -3.35
C ARG A 256 0.26 -16.35 -4.23
N ILE A 257 0.93 -16.45 -5.37
CA ILE A 257 1.01 -15.39 -6.38
C ILE A 257 0.50 -15.94 -7.70
N LEU A 258 -0.57 -15.32 -8.20
CA LEU A 258 -1.27 -15.72 -9.41
C LEU A 258 -1.11 -14.63 -10.48
N CYS A 259 -0.57 -15.01 -11.64
CA CYS A 259 -0.59 -14.16 -12.82
C CYS A 259 -1.84 -14.46 -13.66
N THR A 260 -2.63 -13.45 -14.01
CA THR A 260 -3.74 -13.65 -14.97
C THR A 260 -3.30 -13.19 -16.35
N CYS A 261 -3.50 -14.05 -17.33
CA CYS A 261 -3.05 -13.92 -18.70
C CYS A 261 -4.28 -13.82 -19.63
N ILE A 262 -4.16 -13.10 -20.74
CA ILE A 262 -5.22 -13.03 -21.76
C ILE A 262 -4.84 -13.93 -22.94
N ASP A 263 -3.60 -13.83 -23.38
CA ASP A 263 -3.09 -14.58 -24.51
C ASP A 263 -1.97 -15.56 -24.12
N GLU A 264 -1.46 -16.27 -25.13
CA GLU A 264 -0.38 -17.24 -24.97
C GLU A 264 0.96 -16.57 -24.63
N THR A 265 1.20 -15.35 -25.12
CA THR A 265 2.43 -14.61 -24.84
C THR A 265 2.52 -14.26 -23.36
N ASP A 266 1.44 -13.75 -22.77
CA ASP A 266 1.35 -13.47 -21.33
C ASP A 266 1.61 -14.74 -20.49
N GLU A 267 1.07 -15.88 -20.92
CA GLU A 267 1.27 -17.17 -20.28
C GLU A 267 2.73 -17.62 -20.33
N ILE A 268 3.37 -17.51 -21.50
CA ILE A 268 4.79 -17.84 -21.68
C ILE A 268 5.66 -16.97 -20.76
N MET A 269 5.44 -15.65 -20.76
CA MET A 269 6.22 -14.72 -19.93
C MET A 269 6.05 -15.00 -18.44
N ALA A 270 4.82 -15.27 -17.97
CA ALA A 270 4.57 -15.63 -16.57
C ALA A 270 5.26 -16.95 -16.20
N ARG A 271 5.13 -17.97 -17.05
CA ARG A 271 5.75 -19.29 -16.83
C ARG A 271 7.27 -19.21 -16.79
N GLU A 272 7.89 -18.53 -17.76
CA GLU A 272 9.35 -18.36 -17.80
C GLU A 272 9.86 -17.57 -16.60
N THR A 273 9.12 -16.55 -16.17
CA THR A 273 9.44 -15.80 -14.95
C THR A 273 9.39 -16.69 -13.70
N PHE A 274 8.34 -17.51 -13.55
CA PHE A 274 8.24 -18.46 -12.42
C PHE A 274 9.34 -19.52 -12.45
N MET A 275 9.67 -20.06 -13.62
CA MET A 275 10.77 -21.02 -13.76
C MET A 275 12.10 -20.39 -13.35
N TRP A 276 12.40 -19.18 -13.84
CA TRP A 276 13.62 -18.48 -13.48
C TRP A 276 13.72 -18.19 -11.98
N LEU A 277 12.64 -17.71 -11.35
CA LEU A 277 12.61 -17.50 -9.89
C LEU A 277 12.76 -18.82 -9.12
N GLY A 278 12.11 -19.89 -9.58
CA GLY A 278 12.23 -21.22 -8.99
C GLY A 278 13.66 -21.76 -9.04
N GLU A 279 14.36 -21.60 -10.17
CA GLU A 279 15.78 -21.94 -10.31
C GLU A 279 16.65 -21.10 -9.38
N LEU A 280 16.46 -19.77 -9.40
CA LEU A 280 17.23 -18.82 -8.60
C LEU A 280 17.09 -19.08 -7.09
N TYR A 281 15.93 -19.52 -6.63
CA TYR A 281 15.62 -19.74 -5.22
C TYR A 281 15.63 -21.22 -4.80
N SER A 282 15.95 -22.14 -5.72
CA SER A 282 16.02 -23.58 -5.45
C SER A 282 16.98 -23.95 -4.30
N GLY A 283 18.07 -23.19 -4.12
CA GLY A 283 19.03 -23.39 -3.03
C GLY A 283 18.55 -22.95 -1.63
N LEU A 284 17.31 -22.48 -1.50
CA LEU A 284 16.71 -21.97 -0.26
C LEU A 284 15.70 -22.98 0.32
N GLU A 285 15.87 -24.27 0.04
CA GLU A 285 15.03 -25.35 0.59
C GLU A 285 14.91 -25.22 2.12
N GLY A 286 13.67 -25.00 2.60
CA GLY A 286 13.35 -24.80 4.02
C GLY A 286 12.94 -23.37 4.38
N ASP A 287 13.37 -22.36 3.61
CA ASP A 287 12.93 -20.98 3.79
C ASP A 287 11.49 -20.84 3.28
N TRP A 288 10.66 -20.03 3.95
CA TRP A 288 9.26 -19.87 3.54
C TRP A 288 9.11 -19.19 2.17
N ILE A 289 10.14 -18.48 1.69
CA ILE A 289 10.21 -17.96 0.31
C ILE A 289 9.99 -19.11 -0.69
N ALA A 290 10.46 -20.32 -0.38
CA ALA A 290 10.23 -21.51 -1.19
C ALA A 290 8.83 -22.14 -1.00
N ARG A 291 8.00 -21.63 -0.08
CA ARG A 291 6.61 -22.09 0.16
C ARG A 291 5.57 -21.27 -0.58
N THR A 292 5.94 -20.11 -1.13
CA THR A 292 5.03 -19.33 -1.97
C THR A 292 4.65 -20.14 -3.21
N GLU A 293 3.35 -20.34 -3.40
CA GLU A 293 2.82 -21.02 -4.57
C GLU A 293 2.75 -20.05 -5.76
N PHE A 294 3.23 -20.49 -6.93
CA PHE A 294 3.09 -19.76 -8.19
C PHE A 294 2.12 -20.48 -9.11
N ASP A 295 1.28 -19.71 -9.80
CA ASP A 295 0.42 -20.23 -10.85
C ASP A 295 0.03 -19.10 -11.81
N TYR A 296 -0.55 -19.49 -12.94
CA TYR A 296 -1.12 -18.56 -13.88
C TYR A 296 -2.47 -19.04 -14.41
N VAL A 297 -3.34 -18.09 -14.75
CA VAL A 297 -4.66 -18.37 -15.32
C VAL A 297 -4.83 -17.60 -16.60
N ARG A 298 -5.02 -18.32 -17.71
CA ARG A 298 -5.54 -17.75 -18.94
C ARG A 298 -7.05 -17.52 -18.80
N MET A 299 -7.46 -16.28 -18.99
CA MET A 299 -8.85 -15.83 -18.85
C MET A 299 -9.59 -15.93 -20.18
N ASP A 300 -10.87 -16.28 -20.11
CA ASP A 300 -11.76 -16.25 -21.27
C ASP A 300 -12.19 -14.81 -21.60
N GLU A 301 -12.50 -14.55 -22.87
CA GLU A 301 -12.91 -13.23 -23.40
C GLU A 301 -14.01 -12.55 -22.58
N GLU A 302 -15.02 -13.32 -22.14
CA GLU A 302 -16.14 -12.78 -21.35
C GLU A 302 -15.71 -12.11 -20.03
N LEU A 303 -14.54 -12.49 -19.50
CA LEU A 303 -14.04 -11.98 -18.23
C LEU A 303 -13.40 -10.61 -18.37
N TYR A 304 -12.70 -10.34 -19.48
CA TYR A 304 -11.93 -9.10 -19.66
C TYR A 304 -12.51 -8.15 -20.72
N MET A 305 -13.35 -8.63 -21.64
CA MET A 305 -13.99 -7.77 -22.64
C MET A 305 -15.25 -7.09 -22.09
N THR A 306 -15.51 -5.86 -22.51
CA THR A 306 -16.76 -5.12 -22.27
C THR A 306 -17.23 -4.47 -23.57
N ASP A 307 -18.48 -4.01 -23.61
CA ASP A 307 -19.00 -3.26 -24.76
C ASP A 307 -18.20 -1.97 -25.07
N SER A 308 -17.44 -1.45 -24.10
CA SER A 308 -16.68 -0.21 -24.22
C SER A 308 -15.17 -0.37 -24.31
N GLU A 309 -14.64 -1.56 -24.04
CA GLU A 309 -13.21 -1.82 -23.92
C GLU A 309 -12.92 -3.26 -24.35
N GLU A 310 -12.06 -3.40 -25.36
CA GLU A 310 -11.68 -4.71 -25.91
C GLU A 310 -10.84 -5.53 -24.93
N VAL A 311 -10.01 -4.87 -24.10
CA VAL A 311 -9.10 -5.55 -23.18
C VAL A 311 -9.06 -4.83 -21.84
N SER A 312 -9.73 -5.38 -20.83
CA SER A 312 -9.66 -4.90 -19.44
C SER A 312 -9.06 -5.96 -18.54
N ARG A 313 -7.72 -5.99 -18.46
CA ARG A 313 -6.96 -7.00 -17.70
C ARG A 313 -7.36 -7.04 -16.23
N THR A 314 -7.35 -5.87 -15.58
CA THR A 314 -7.73 -5.73 -14.16
C THR A 314 -9.14 -6.22 -13.89
N ARG A 315 -10.10 -5.84 -14.74
CA ARG A 315 -11.47 -6.35 -14.64
C ARG A 315 -11.49 -7.87 -14.76
N GLY A 316 -10.83 -8.42 -15.77
CA GLY A 316 -10.71 -9.86 -15.99
C GLY A 316 -10.23 -10.59 -14.76
N SER A 317 -9.14 -10.11 -14.16
CA SER A 317 -8.56 -10.72 -12.97
C SER A 317 -9.52 -10.74 -11.79
N ILE A 318 -10.21 -9.60 -11.55
CA ILE A 318 -11.14 -9.46 -10.43
C ILE A 318 -12.38 -10.31 -10.67
N TYR A 319 -12.98 -10.19 -11.84
CA TYR A 319 -14.22 -10.89 -12.19
C TYR A 319 -14.00 -12.41 -12.27
N GLY A 320 -12.89 -12.85 -12.86
CA GLY A 320 -12.49 -14.26 -12.88
C GLY A 320 -12.33 -14.83 -11.48
N MET A 321 -11.61 -14.16 -10.58
CA MET A 321 -11.48 -14.66 -9.20
C MET A 321 -12.83 -14.64 -8.45
N GLN A 322 -13.66 -13.62 -8.64
CA GLN A 322 -15.00 -13.57 -8.04
C GLN A 322 -15.85 -14.78 -8.48
N LYS A 323 -15.88 -15.09 -9.78
CA LYS A 323 -16.54 -16.28 -10.33
C LYS A 323 -15.98 -17.58 -9.76
N ALA A 324 -14.65 -17.67 -9.65
CA ALA A 324 -13.99 -18.82 -9.05
C ALA A 324 -14.37 -19.01 -7.57
N LEU A 325 -14.39 -17.92 -6.78
CA LEU A 325 -14.81 -17.94 -5.36
C LEU A 325 -16.29 -18.33 -5.20
N GLN A 326 -17.13 -17.90 -6.15
CA GLN A 326 -18.56 -18.23 -6.20
C GLN A 326 -18.86 -19.63 -6.75
N ARG A 327 -17.82 -20.39 -7.12
CA ARG A 327 -17.91 -21.74 -7.70
C ARG A 327 -18.69 -21.78 -9.01
N GLU A 328 -18.61 -20.72 -9.79
CA GLU A 328 -19.20 -20.67 -11.14
C GLU A 328 -18.34 -21.40 -12.17
N PHE A 329 -17.06 -21.61 -11.88
CA PHE A 329 -16.17 -22.44 -12.69
C PHE A 329 -16.13 -23.88 -12.20
N ASN A 330 -15.72 -24.79 -13.09
CA ASN A 330 -15.45 -26.17 -12.71
C ASN A 330 -14.28 -26.25 -11.69
N THR A 331 -14.21 -27.37 -10.97
CA THR A 331 -13.22 -27.57 -9.90
C THR A 331 -11.78 -27.47 -10.39
N SER A 332 -11.49 -27.96 -11.61
CA SER A 332 -10.14 -27.94 -12.18
C SER A 332 -9.67 -26.51 -12.46
N TYR A 333 -10.54 -25.70 -13.07
CA TYR A 333 -10.25 -24.30 -13.36
C TYR A 333 -10.18 -23.45 -12.07
N SER A 334 -11.11 -23.67 -11.12
CA SER A 334 -11.08 -23.00 -9.81
C SER A 334 -9.80 -23.30 -9.01
N ARG A 335 -9.24 -24.50 -9.16
CA ARG A 335 -7.99 -24.90 -8.51
C ARG A 335 -6.78 -24.11 -9.03
N LYS A 336 -6.80 -23.62 -10.27
CA LYS A 336 -5.73 -22.72 -10.75
C LYS A 336 -5.74 -21.38 -10.02
N TRP A 337 -6.92 -20.89 -9.60
CA TRP A 337 -7.01 -19.65 -8.83
C TRP A 337 -6.48 -19.84 -7.40
N PHE A 338 -6.97 -20.86 -6.69
CA PHE A 338 -6.75 -20.96 -5.23
C PHE A 338 -5.83 -22.10 -4.78
N GLY A 339 -5.23 -22.86 -5.70
CA GLY A 339 -4.52 -24.07 -5.33
C GLY A 339 -5.47 -25.12 -4.72
N LEU A 340 -4.95 -25.94 -3.82
CA LEU A 340 -5.65 -27.10 -3.27
C LEU A 340 -6.80 -26.76 -2.31
N ASP A 341 -6.70 -25.64 -1.59
CA ASP A 341 -7.68 -25.25 -0.57
C ASP A 341 -8.12 -23.79 -0.75
N ALA A 342 -9.28 -23.59 -1.38
CA ALA A 342 -9.87 -22.26 -1.53
C ALA A 342 -10.28 -21.62 -0.21
N GLY A 343 -10.51 -22.40 0.86
CA GLY A 343 -10.87 -21.89 2.18
C GLY A 343 -9.69 -21.39 3.01
N TYR A 344 -8.46 -21.68 2.59
CA TYR A 344 -7.24 -21.28 3.27
C TYR A 344 -7.01 -19.75 3.18
N TRP A 345 -7.24 -19.18 2.00
CA TRP A 345 -6.99 -17.77 1.72
C TRP A 345 -7.98 -16.88 2.47
N LYS A 346 -7.46 -15.82 3.10
CA LYS A 346 -8.25 -14.85 3.87
C LYS A 346 -8.22 -13.46 3.26
N HIS A 347 -7.11 -13.14 2.59
CA HIS A 347 -6.85 -11.82 2.04
C HIS A 347 -6.46 -11.92 0.57
N VAL A 348 -6.65 -10.82 -0.15
CA VAL A 348 -6.25 -10.63 -1.54
C VAL A 348 -5.39 -9.38 -1.62
N ILE A 349 -4.27 -9.47 -2.32
CA ILE A 349 -3.53 -8.30 -2.81
C ILE A 349 -3.69 -8.18 -4.32
N LEU A 350 -4.16 -7.01 -4.76
CA LEU A 350 -4.29 -6.65 -6.16
C LEU A 350 -3.17 -5.68 -6.50
N THR A 351 -2.41 -5.99 -7.55
CA THR A 351 -1.23 -5.22 -7.94
C THR A 351 -0.95 -5.39 -9.43
N GLU A 352 0.01 -4.66 -9.96
CA GLU A 352 0.42 -4.74 -11.36
C GLU A 352 1.92 -5.08 -11.49
N PRO A 353 2.36 -5.61 -12.65
CA PRO A 353 3.78 -5.73 -12.95
C PRO A 353 4.46 -4.37 -12.85
N GLY A 354 5.62 -4.32 -12.18
CA GLY A 354 6.40 -3.10 -11.99
C GLY A 354 6.13 -2.38 -10.66
N PHE A 355 5.21 -2.91 -9.86
CA PHE A 355 5.01 -2.45 -8.49
C PHE A 355 5.93 -3.26 -7.58
N VAL A 356 7.04 -2.65 -7.16
CA VAL A 356 8.00 -3.29 -6.27
C VAL A 356 7.72 -2.82 -4.85
N TYR A 357 7.12 -3.71 -4.04
CA TYR A 357 6.68 -3.36 -2.68
C TYR A 357 7.86 -3.07 -1.76
N GLN A 358 7.77 -1.95 -1.06
CA GLN A 358 8.61 -1.57 0.06
C GLN A 358 7.82 -1.74 1.36
N THR A 359 8.12 -2.84 2.06
CA THR A 359 7.48 -3.21 3.33
C THR A 359 8.56 -3.71 4.26
N ARG A 360 8.63 -3.13 5.46
CA ARG A 360 9.52 -3.63 6.51
C ARG A 360 9.01 -4.95 7.06
N ALA A 361 9.91 -5.90 7.25
CA ALA A 361 9.56 -7.17 7.92
C ALA A 361 8.95 -6.93 9.32
N ALA A 362 9.50 -5.96 10.07
CA ALA A 362 9.00 -5.60 11.40
C ALA A 362 7.55 -5.04 11.40
N SER A 363 7.05 -4.61 10.25
CA SER A 363 5.70 -4.01 10.10
C SER A 363 4.65 -5.04 9.65
N LEU A 364 5.07 -6.22 9.16
CA LEU A 364 4.17 -7.29 8.74
C LEU A 364 3.19 -7.76 9.84
N PRO A 365 3.59 -7.90 11.12
CA PRO A 365 2.63 -8.24 12.18
C PRO A 365 1.52 -7.20 12.33
N GLY A 366 1.85 -5.91 12.19
CA GLY A 366 0.89 -4.82 12.27
C GLY A 366 -0.07 -4.78 11.06
N ILE A 367 0.47 -5.02 9.86
CA ILE A 367 -0.31 -5.16 8.62
C ILE A 367 -1.31 -6.32 8.75
N ARG A 368 -0.84 -7.49 9.16
CA ARG A 368 -1.68 -8.66 9.40
C ARG A 368 -2.79 -8.38 10.42
N LEU A 369 -2.46 -7.77 11.56
CA LEU A 369 -3.46 -7.44 12.58
C LEU A 369 -4.56 -6.51 12.05
N ALA A 370 -4.20 -5.53 11.21
CA ALA A 370 -5.18 -4.66 10.57
C ALA A 370 -6.12 -5.44 9.63
N LEU A 371 -5.59 -6.39 8.87
CA LEU A 371 -6.40 -7.27 8.00
C LEU A 371 -7.30 -8.21 8.79
N GLU A 372 -6.81 -8.80 9.88
CA GLU A 372 -7.60 -9.66 10.78
C GLU A 372 -8.77 -8.90 11.44
N ARG A 373 -8.59 -7.59 11.68
CA ARG A 373 -9.66 -6.68 12.11
C ARG A 373 -10.62 -6.30 11.00
N GLY A 374 -10.41 -6.81 9.79
CA GLY A 374 -11.23 -6.55 8.64
C GLY A 374 -11.01 -5.16 8.03
N ARG A 375 -9.83 -4.56 8.17
CA ARG A 375 -9.46 -3.31 7.47
C ARG A 375 -8.99 -3.62 6.04
N ALA A 376 -9.12 -2.65 5.15
CA ALA A 376 -8.49 -2.67 3.83
C ALA A 376 -7.29 -1.72 3.83
N LEU A 377 -6.19 -2.14 3.23
CA LEU A 377 -4.91 -1.43 3.26
C LEU A 377 -4.55 -0.96 1.86
N ILE A 378 -4.17 0.30 1.75
CA ILE A 378 -3.71 0.91 0.51
C ILE A 378 -2.24 1.32 0.70
N PRO A 379 -1.30 0.78 -0.09
CA PRO A 379 0.10 1.16 0.02
C PRO A 379 0.32 2.58 -0.51
N HIS A 380 1.36 3.26 -0.01
CA HIS A 380 1.82 4.49 -0.63
C HIS A 380 2.55 4.21 -1.94
N ARG A 381 2.49 5.15 -2.88
CA ARG A 381 3.18 5.07 -4.18
C ARG A 381 4.34 6.04 -4.19
N PHE A 382 5.57 5.52 -4.27
CA PHE A 382 6.72 6.32 -4.65
C PHE A 382 6.73 6.50 -6.16
N VAL A 383 6.94 7.73 -6.62
CA VAL A 383 6.95 8.07 -8.05
C VAL A 383 8.41 8.19 -8.49
N PRO A 384 8.93 7.23 -9.27
CA PRO A 384 10.27 7.35 -9.83
C PRO A 384 10.39 8.57 -10.72
N VAL A 385 11.55 9.23 -10.68
CA VAL A 385 11.84 10.39 -11.52
C VAL A 385 13.10 10.13 -12.31
N ARG A 386 13.05 10.46 -13.60
CA ARG A 386 14.15 10.29 -14.53
C ARG A 386 15.30 11.20 -14.12
N HIS A 387 16.28 10.67 -13.40
CA HIS A 387 17.41 11.42 -12.88
C HIS A 387 18.70 11.01 -13.59
N GLU A 388 19.50 11.97 -14.04
CA GLU A 388 20.73 11.69 -14.81
C GLU A 388 21.73 10.79 -14.05
N THR A 389 21.72 10.80 -12.71
CA THR A 389 22.61 9.92 -11.91
C THR A 389 22.30 8.44 -12.10
N ASP A 390 21.07 8.10 -12.44
CA ASP A 390 20.69 6.70 -12.62
C ASP A 390 21.20 6.20 -13.98
N LEU A 391 21.23 7.05 -15.00
CA LEU A 391 21.62 6.69 -16.37
C LEU A 391 23.08 7.00 -16.73
N THR A 392 23.92 7.40 -15.77
CA THR A 392 25.32 7.77 -16.05
C THR A 392 26.34 6.91 -15.31
N LYS A 393 25.91 5.72 -14.87
CA LYS A 393 26.82 4.67 -14.43
C LYS A 393 27.74 4.33 -15.63
N ASP A 394 29.05 4.27 -15.39
CA ASP A 394 30.07 3.79 -16.35
C ASP A 394 30.46 4.68 -17.55
N LYS A 395 30.33 6.01 -17.44
CA LYS A 395 30.79 7.00 -18.45
C LYS A 395 30.09 6.94 -19.82
N ILE A 396 29.09 6.08 -19.99
CA ILE A 396 28.23 6.10 -21.17
C ILE A 396 27.13 7.11 -20.90
N SER A 397 27.03 8.15 -21.73
CA SER A 397 26.01 9.19 -21.60
C SER A 397 24.76 8.78 -22.35
N TYR A 398 23.61 8.85 -21.68
CA TYR A 398 22.29 8.82 -22.32
C TYR A 398 22.15 9.95 -23.35
N ASP A 399 21.70 9.64 -24.57
CA ASP A 399 21.57 10.55 -25.71
C ASP A 399 20.12 10.81 -26.15
N GLY A 400 19.13 10.27 -25.44
CA GLY A 400 17.71 10.45 -25.74
C GLY A 400 17.13 11.79 -25.26
N ASN A 401 15.80 11.91 -25.28
CA ASN A 401 15.10 13.16 -24.98
C ASN A 401 15.46 13.75 -23.62
N SER A 402 15.78 15.04 -23.60
CA SER A 402 16.26 15.85 -22.48
C SER A 402 15.32 16.06 -21.27
N ASP A 403 14.34 15.19 -21.05
CA ASP A 403 13.37 15.32 -19.94
C ASP A 403 13.88 14.61 -18.66
N PHE A 404 15.10 14.95 -18.26
CA PHE A 404 15.73 14.43 -17.05
C PHE A 404 15.91 15.52 -16.02
N LEU A 405 15.90 15.11 -14.76
CA LEU A 405 16.49 15.89 -13.69
C LEU A 405 18.02 15.84 -13.81
N PRO A 406 18.67 16.98 -14.02
CA PRO A 406 20.11 17.02 -14.24
C PRO A 406 20.89 16.65 -12.98
N LYS A 407 22.13 16.18 -13.13
CA LYS A 407 22.97 15.72 -12.00
C LYS A 407 23.15 16.75 -10.88
N ASN A 408 23.01 18.04 -11.17
CA ASN A 408 23.08 19.12 -10.18
C ASN A 408 21.87 19.15 -9.23
N PHE A 409 20.82 18.34 -9.47
CA PHE A 409 19.80 17.96 -8.49
C PHE A 409 20.32 16.84 -7.56
N SER A 410 21.58 16.96 -7.12
CA SER A 410 22.33 15.89 -6.44
C SER A 410 21.88 15.57 -5.02
N ASP A 411 20.94 16.32 -4.45
CA ASP A 411 20.45 16.15 -3.08
C ASP A 411 19.47 14.96 -2.99
N ILE A 412 19.99 13.76 -3.31
CA ILE A 412 19.28 12.50 -3.21
C ILE A 412 19.56 11.90 -1.83
N LEU A 413 18.51 11.70 -1.05
CA LEU A 413 18.60 11.02 0.23
C LEU A 413 18.48 9.51 0.02
N ASP A 414 19.60 8.78 0.09
CA ASP A 414 19.56 7.33 0.09
C ASP A 414 18.92 6.84 1.39
N LEU A 415 17.80 6.12 1.33
CA LEU A 415 17.09 5.59 2.49
C LEU A 415 17.28 4.09 2.61
N ASP A 416 17.52 3.66 3.84
CA ASP A 416 17.45 2.26 4.24
C ASP A 416 15.98 1.94 4.60
N GLY A 417 15.29 1.14 3.80
CA GLY A 417 13.88 0.84 3.99
C GLY A 417 13.56 0.17 5.32
N ASP A 418 14.49 -0.59 5.90
CA ASP A 418 14.30 -1.30 7.16
C ASP A 418 14.50 -0.37 8.37
N TYR A 419 15.30 0.68 8.22
CA TYR A 419 15.71 1.54 9.33
C TYR A 419 15.20 2.98 9.21
N ASP A 420 15.39 3.64 8.07
CA ASP A 420 15.00 5.03 7.86
C ASP A 420 13.50 5.17 7.64
N MET A 421 12.93 6.36 7.84
CA MET A 421 11.48 6.58 7.81
C MET A 421 11.07 7.62 6.77
N CYS A 422 9.81 7.55 6.35
CA CYS A 422 9.19 8.60 5.55
C CYS A 422 7.83 8.95 6.14
N CYS A 423 7.82 9.95 7.03
CA CYS A 423 6.64 10.31 7.80
C CYS A 423 5.65 11.10 6.96
N ASP A 424 4.37 10.72 7.00
CA ASP A 424 3.33 11.33 6.20
C ASP A 424 3.23 12.85 6.43
N GLY A 425 3.46 13.62 5.36
CA GLY A 425 3.45 15.08 5.35
C GLY A 425 2.09 15.68 4.96
N GLY A 426 1.08 14.87 4.71
CA GLY A 426 -0.22 15.31 4.21
C GLY A 426 -0.22 15.65 2.72
N SER A 427 -1.25 16.37 2.28
CA SER A 427 -1.51 16.74 0.88
C SER A 427 -1.37 18.23 0.59
N ASP A 428 -0.56 18.93 1.39
CA ASP A 428 -0.30 20.36 1.19
C ASP A 428 0.26 20.55 -0.22
N ARG A 429 -0.38 21.40 -1.04
CA ARG A 429 0.15 21.73 -2.36
C ARG A 429 1.56 22.32 -2.19
N PRO A 430 2.45 22.09 -3.17
CA PRO A 430 3.56 23.00 -3.31
C PRO A 430 2.99 24.42 -3.46
N SER A 431 3.23 25.28 -2.48
CA SER A 431 2.86 26.69 -2.55
C SER A 431 4.04 27.45 -3.10
N TRP A 432 3.95 27.87 -4.35
CA TRP A 432 4.97 28.72 -4.96
C TRP A 432 4.64 30.17 -4.63
N ASN A 433 5.63 30.91 -4.14
CA ASN A 433 5.52 32.36 -4.09
C ASN A 433 5.43 32.87 -5.52
N THR A 434 4.35 33.59 -5.84
CA THR A 434 4.13 34.15 -7.18
C THR A 434 5.19 35.18 -7.57
N GLU A 435 5.89 35.76 -6.59
CA GLU A 435 7.03 36.64 -6.85
C GLU A 435 8.29 35.87 -7.30
N ASP A 436 8.47 34.65 -6.78
CA ASP A 436 9.61 33.78 -7.11
C ASP A 436 9.33 32.92 -8.35
N ASP A 437 8.07 32.79 -8.75
CA ASP A 437 7.62 32.00 -9.89
C ASP A 437 6.72 32.83 -10.84
N PRO A 438 7.33 33.66 -11.71
CA PRO A 438 6.60 34.62 -12.56
C PRO A 438 5.78 33.94 -13.66
N SER A 439 5.96 32.63 -13.82
CA SER A 439 5.42 31.85 -14.92
C SER A 439 3.89 31.72 -14.85
N HIS A 440 3.29 31.84 -13.64
CA HIS A 440 1.88 31.56 -13.36
C HIS A 440 1.35 30.23 -13.94
N ALA A 441 2.22 29.37 -14.49
CA ALA A 441 1.86 28.13 -15.15
C ALA A 441 1.48 27.15 -14.05
N ALA A 442 0.18 27.03 -13.84
CA ALA A 442 -0.34 26.21 -12.78
C ALA A 442 -0.11 24.73 -13.13
N CYS A 443 0.77 24.11 -12.35
CA CYS A 443 1.12 22.71 -12.43
C CYS A 443 -0.03 21.83 -11.91
N HIS A 444 -1.08 21.68 -12.71
CA HIS A 444 -2.38 21.22 -12.22
C HIS A 444 -2.47 19.70 -11.98
N SER A 445 -1.88 18.87 -12.85
CA SER A 445 -2.05 17.40 -12.82
C SER A 445 -0.79 16.61 -12.48
N TRP A 446 0.38 17.06 -12.95
CA TRP A 446 1.68 16.38 -12.75
C TRP A 446 2.69 17.32 -12.13
N TRP A 447 2.42 17.71 -10.88
CA TRP A 447 3.15 18.77 -10.19
C TRP A 447 4.67 18.55 -10.19
N TRP A 448 5.12 17.30 -10.13
CA TRP A 448 6.53 16.92 -10.16
C TRP A 448 7.17 17.06 -11.54
N ASN A 449 6.47 16.69 -12.63
CA ASN A 449 6.92 16.86 -14.02
C ASN A 449 7.13 18.34 -14.39
N CYS A 450 6.32 19.20 -13.79
CA CYS A 450 6.33 20.64 -14.03
C CYS A 450 7.67 21.34 -13.74
N GLY A 451 8.52 20.73 -12.92
CA GLY A 451 9.86 21.25 -12.64
C GLY A 451 10.88 20.97 -13.75
N TYR A 452 10.64 20.05 -14.68
CA TYR A 452 11.68 19.62 -15.62
C TYR A 452 11.21 19.21 -17.03
N THR A 453 9.92 18.95 -17.26
CA THR A 453 9.40 18.69 -18.61
C THR A 453 9.41 19.96 -19.45
N LYS A 454 10.11 19.95 -20.59
CA LYS A 454 10.31 21.13 -21.45
C LYS A 454 9.01 21.78 -21.93
N GLU A 455 7.99 20.99 -22.18
CA GLU A 455 6.69 21.43 -22.72
C GLU A 455 5.86 22.26 -21.74
N LEU A 456 6.12 22.11 -20.43
CA LEU A 456 5.41 22.81 -19.36
C LEU A 456 6.19 24.01 -18.82
N GLN A 457 7.34 24.32 -19.41
CA GLN A 457 8.19 25.44 -19.02
C GLN A 457 7.90 26.63 -19.94
N PRO A 458 7.45 27.77 -19.41
CA PRO A 458 7.68 29.04 -20.08
C PRO A 458 9.18 29.15 -20.33
N GLN A 459 9.57 29.55 -21.55
CA GLN A 459 10.95 29.56 -22.06
C GLN A 459 11.97 30.34 -21.18
N GLU A 460 11.51 30.96 -20.09
CA GLU A 460 12.27 31.85 -19.21
C GLU A 460 12.33 31.39 -17.74
N THR A 461 11.81 30.20 -17.37
CA THR A 461 11.87 29.73 -15.98
C THR A 461 13.31 29.30 -15.62
N SER A 462 13.92 29.93 -14.61
CA SER A 462 15.29 29.61 -14.20
C SER A 462 15.42 28.21 -13.59
N GLU A 463 16.59 27.58 -13.70
CA GLU A 463 16.88 26.27 -13.06
C GLU A 463 16.72 26.32 -11.53
N GLU A 464 16.93 27.48 -10.91
CA GLU A 464 16.68 27.66 -9.47
C GLU A 464 15.20 27.52 -9.12
N VAL A 465 14.31 28.14 -9.92
CA VAL A 465 12.86 28.04 -9.73
C VAL A 465 12.39 26.60 -9.99
N LYS A 466 12.94 25.93 -11.01
CA LYS A 466 12.70 24.50 -11.27
C LYS A 466 13.11 23.62 -10.09
N ARG A 467 14.28 23.90 -9.50
CA ARG A 467 14.79 23.18 -8.33
C ARG A 467 13.92 23.38 -7.11
N LYS A 468 13.56 24.63 -6.80
CA LYS A 468 12.60 24.96 -5.74
C LYS A 468 11.27 24.25 -5.96
N ARG A 469 10.79 24.20 -7.21
CA ARG A 469 9.54 23.53 -7.60
C ARG A 469 9.44 22.04 -7.20
N ILE A 470 10.57 21.36 -7.08
CA ILE A 470 10.61 19.93 -6.74
C ILE A 470 11.08 19.74 -5.29
N LEU A 471 12.21 20.35 -4.93
CA LEU A 471 12.87 20.10 -3.65
C LEU A 471 12.22 20.80 -2.46
N ASP A 472 11.58 21.95 -2.65
CA ASP A 472 10.82 22.60 -1.55
C ASP A 472 9.57 21.78 -1.19
N PHE A 473 9.09 20.98 -2.15
CA PHE A 473 7.98 20.09 -1.90
C PHE A 473 8.44 18.86 -1.11
N ALA A 474 9.40 18.09 -1.64
CA ALA A 474 10.03 16.99 -0.94
C ALA A 474 11.42 16.68 -1.51
N PRO A 475 12.40 16.28 -0.67
CA PRO A 475 13.71 15.89 -1.18
C PRO A 475 13.60 14.59 -2.00
N LEU A 476 14.47 14.45 -3.00
CA LEU A 476 14.58 13.21 -3.77
C LEU A 476 15.08 12.09 -2.86
N ILE A 477 14.62 10.87 -3.10
CA ILE A 477 15.01 9.69 -2.34
C ILE A 477 15.52 8.59 -3.25
N ARG A 478 16.33 7.68 -2.71
CA ARG A 478 16.67 6.40 -3.36
C ARG A 478 16.60 5.29 -2.33
N MET A 479 15.93 4.18 -2.65
CA MET A 479 15.74 3.06 -1.73
C MET A 479 16.86 2.02 -1.89
N LYS A 480 17.67 1.81 -0.84
CA LYS A 480 18.78 0.82 -0.87
C LYS A 480 18.29 -0.63 -0.96
N GLN A 481 17.14 -0.91 -0.35
CA GLN A 481 16.45 -2.21 -0.43
C GLN A 481 15.43 -2.25 -1.56
N GLY A 482 15.31 -1.19 -2.35
CA GLY A 482 14.41 -1.11 -3.49
C GLY A 482 15.11 -1.30 -4.81
N ILE A 483 14.53 -0.72 -5.86
CA ILE A 483 15.05 -0.80 -7.24
C ILE A 483 16.25 0.15 -7.50
N ASP A 484 16.79 0.80 -6.45
CA ASP A 484 17.95 1.70 -6.55
C ASP A 484 17.79 2.85 -7.55
N ILE A 485 16.57 3.39 -7.68
CA ILE A 485 16.23 4.48 -8.60
C ILE A 485 15.78 5.71 -7.82
N VAL A 486 16.12 6.90 -8.35
CA VAL A 486 15.68 8.16 -7.76
C VAL A 486 14.16 8.29 -7.88
N SER A 487 13.53 8.56 -6.74
CA SER A 487 12.10 8.74 -6.64
C SER A 487 11.76 10.00 -5.87
N ILE A 488 10.57 10.50 -6.11
CA ILE A 488 9.92 11.49 -5.26
C ILE A 488 9.13 10.74 -4.18
N PRO A 489 9.30 11.10 -2.89
CA PRO A 489 8.52 10.56 -1.78
C PRO A 489 7.11 11.19 -1.76
N GLY A 490 6.37 11.04 -2.85
CA GLY A 490 5.09 11.69 -3.06
C GLY A 490 4.26 11.03 -4.15
N THR A 491 2.94 11.16 -4.03
CA THR A 491 1.98 10.63 -5.01
C THR A 491 1.72 11.64 -6.14
N LYS A 492 1.17 11.13 -7.25
CA LYS A 492 0.67 11.97 -8.36
C LYS A 492 -0.29 13.06 -7.89
N TYR A 493 -1.03 12.81 -6.80
CA TYR A 493 -2.06 13.68 -6.25
C TYR A 493 -1.60 14.52 -5.05
N ARG A 494 -0.29 14.78 -4.93
CA ARG A 494 0.29 15.76 -4.01
C ARG A 494 0.34 15.31 -2.55
N ARG A 495 -0.01 14.07 -2.22
CA ARG A 495 0.35 13.54 -0.90
C ARG A 495 1.85 13.32 -0.87
N LYS A 496 2.53 13.66 0.21
CA LYS A 496 3.97 13.45 0.36
C LYS A 496 4.32 12.86 1.70
N CYS A 497 5.52 12.32 1.79
CA CYS A 497 6.16 12.08 3.06
C CYS A 497 7.45 12.90 3.19
N HIS A 498 7.84 13.10 4.44
CA HIS A 498 9.09 13.74 4.83
C HIS A 498 10.09 12.64 5.16
N PRO A 499 11.00 12.30 4.23
CA PRO A 499 11.98 11.27 4.47
C PRO A 499 13.01 11.75 5.50
N ARG A 500 13.43 10.85 6.37
CA ARG A 500 14.38 11.15 7.44
C ARG A 500 15.22 9.92 7.77
N LYS A 501 16.53 10.16 7.88
CA LYS A 501 17.46 9.21 8.49
C LYS A 501 17.10 9.00 9.95
N ARG A 502 16.86 7.75 10.33
CA ARG A 502 16.51 7.41 11.70
C ARG A 502 17.74 7.60 12.59
N GLN A 503 17.61 8.35 13.68
CA GLN A 503 18.71 8.56 14.63
C GLN A 503 18.72 7.48 15.71
N LYS A 504 17.55 6.93 16.07
CA LYS A 504 17.43 5.87 17.07
C LYS A 504 16.42 4.81 16.64
N PRO A 505 16.66 3.51 16.94
CA PRO A 505 15.77 2.42 16.54
C PRO A 505 14.30 2.57 16.94
N ASN A 506 14.01 3.32 18.02
CA ASN A 506 12.66 3.50 18.56
C ASN A 506 11.96 4.80 18.10
N GLU A 507 12.52 5.53 17.15
CA GLU A 507 11.80 6.65 16.53
C GLU A 507 10.59 6.10 15.75
N ILE A 508 9.47 6.79 15.78
CA ILE A 508 8.26 6.43 15.05
C ILE A 508 7.72 7.67 14.38
N CYS A 509 7.02 7.50 13.27
CA CYS A 509 6.20 8.58 12.73
C CYS A 509 4.91 8.64 13.52
N GLU A 510 4.72 9.73 14.28
CA GLU A 510 3.47 10.00 15.00
C GLU A 510 2.85 11.26 14.41
N ARG A 511 1.52 11.31 14.39
CA ARG A 511 0.77 12.49 13.94
C ARG A 511 0.07 13.10 15.15
N PRO A 512 0.31 14.39 15.47
CA PRO A 512 -0.15 15.01 16.72
C PRO A 512 -1.66 15.33 16.73
N SER A 513 -2.32 15.35 15.57
CA SER A 513 -3.72 15.74 15.41
C SER A 513 -4.27 15.34 14.03
N PRO A 514 -5.61 15.26 13.84
CA PRO A 514 -6.25 14.89 12.57
C PRO A 514 -5.87 15.78 11.37
N SER A 515 -5.45 17.02 11.61
CA SER A 515 -5.07 17.99 10.56
C SER A 515 -3.58 18.33 10.51
N GLY A 516 -2.77 17.91 11.49
CA GLY A 516 -1.34 18.24 11.57
C GLY A 516 -0.48 17.40 10.62
N ARG A 517 0.78 17.79 10.37
CA ARG A 517 1.77 16.94 9.68
C ARG A 517 2.29 15.85 10.64
N SER A 518 2.66 14.68 10.12
CA SER A 518 3.33 13.67 10.95
C SER A 518 4.79 14.05 11.17
N PHE A 519 5.32 13.75 12.34
CA PHE A 519 6.72 14.01 12.68
C PHE A 519 7.34 12.79 13.36
N ALA A 520 8.66 12.69 13.25
CA ALA A 520 9.40 11.67 13.97
C ALA A 520 9.42 12.01 15.47
N THR A 521 9.00 11.06 16.29
CA THR A 521 9.01 11.16 17.75
C THR A 521 9.52 9.86 18.35
N PHE A 522 9.78 9.86 19.65
CA PHE A 522 10.18 8.64 20.34
C PHE A 522 8.94 7.92 20.86
N GLU A 523 8.88 6.62 20.65
CA GLU A 523 7.85 5.80 21.26
C GLU A 523 7.97 5.92 22.80
N LYS A 524 6.99 6.58 23.43
CA LYS A 524 6.96 6.71 24.89
C LYS A 524 6.74 5.32 25.47
N LYS A 525 7.75 4.75 26.14
CA LYS A 525 7.53 3.62 27.04
C LYS A 525 6.54 4.08 28.12
N LYS A 526 5.24 3.74 28.00
CA LYS A 526 4.33 3.83 29.15
C LYS A 526 4.85 2.79 30.12
N TRP A 527 5.36 3.29 31.25
CA TRP A 527 5.83 2.51 32.39
C TRP A 527 4.66 1.92 33.15
#